data_AF-A0A7V2PV01-F1
#
_entry.id   AF-A0A7V2PV01-F1
#
_cell.length_a   1.000
_cell.length_b   1.000
_cell.length_c   1.000
_cell.angle_alpha   90.00
_cell.angle_beta   90.00
_cell.angle_gamma   90.00
#
_symmetry.space_group_name_H-M   'P 1'
#
loop_
_entity.id
_entity.type
_entity.pdbx_description
1 polymer ?
#
loop_
_entity_poly.entity_id
_entity_poly.type
_entity_poly.pdbx_seq_one_letter_code
_entity_poly.pdbx_strand_id
1 'polypeptide(L)'
;MFKKTIIIPLIIIASILLGACTSGASASVLKDESKETPRTLSVDGDGKVTLVPDMATISIGVHSENKNATEAVASNNSKSQAVVTALKSFGIADKDIRTRNFSIFPRQEWSKDGERLGITYVVDNTVVVTVRDLDKIGKILDEAIKAGANNIGGISFDVTDRESAYQKALAAAVENARARAEAIAKAAGVSIDKVQSIDSYVNASPVPVMRSYAKDMEASAANEVPISAGSMDITVTVHIVFTLQ
;
A
#
# COMPACT_ATOMS: atom_id res chain seq x y z
N MET A 1 70.62 -77.76 2.37
CA MET A 1 70.06 -78.34 3.60
C MET A 1 70.60 -77.56 4.79
N PHE A 2 69.70 -77.00 5.61
CA PHE A 2 69.88 -76.68 7.03
C PHE A 2 71.27 -76.25 7.58
N LYS A 3 71.31 -75.01 8.10
CA LYS A 3 71.78 -74.57 9.44
C LYS A 3 72.69 -73.33 9.39
N LYS A 4 72.36 -72.38 10.29
CA LYS A 4 73.19 -71.46 11.13
C LYS A 4 74.29 -70.66 10.39
N THR A 5 74.59 -69.39 10.67
CA THR A 5 74.94 -68.81 11.98
C THR A 5 75.16 -67.29 11.82
N ILE A 6 75.03 -66.58 12.95
CA ILE A 6 75.41 -65.17 13.23
C ILE A 6 76.89 -64.87 12.93
N ILE A 7 77.19 -63.66 12.42
CA ILE A 7 78.26 -62.75 12.90
C ILE A 7 78.12 -61.35 12.24
N ILE A 8 78.16 -60.32 13.07
CA ILE A 8 78.29 -58.86 12.85
C ILE A 8 79.70 -58.49 13.40
N PRO A 9 80.43 -57.37 13.07
CA PRO A 9 80.08 -56.09 12.43
C PRO A 9 81.13 -55.49 11.43
N LEU A 10 80.87 -54.22 11.04
CA LEU A 10 81.81 -53.07 10.97
C LEU A 10 82.52 -52.80 9.62
N ILE A 11 82.08 -51.79 8.84
CA ILE A 11 82.54 -50.35 8.80
C ILE A 11 83.75 -50.19 7.85
N ILE A 12 83.94 -49.13 7.04
CA ILE A 12 83.20 -47.96 6.53
C ILE A 12 84.15 -47.27 5.50
N ILE A 13 83.74 -46.13 4.91
CA ILE A 13 84.52 -45.15 4.08
C ILE A 13 84.63 -45.55 2.58
N ALA A 14 84.26 -44.76 1.56
CA ALA A 14 84.02 -43.32 1.41
C ALA A 14 83.38 -42.97 0.03
N SER A 15 82.71 -41.82 -0.01
CA SER A 15 82.77 -40.77 -1.06
C SER A 15 81.75 -40.65 -2.22
N ILE A 16 80.90 -39.60 -2.07
CA ILE A 16 80.58 -38.48 -3.01
C ILE A 16 79.75 -38.77 -4.29
N LEU A 17 78.54 -38.19 -4.39
CA LEU A 17 78.12 -37.26 -5.48
C LEU A 17 76.69 -36.69 -5.30
N LEU A 18 76.54 -35.48 -5.85
CA LEU A 18 75.48 -34.46 -5.79
C LEU A 18 74.10 -34.87 -6.33
N GLY A 19 73.03 -34.19 -5.86
CA GLY A 19 71.74 -34.13 -6.56
C GLY A 19 70.68 -33.30 -5.82
N ALA A 20 70.42 -32.09 -6.31
CA ALA A 20 69.53 -31.08 -5.74
C ALA A 20 68.04 -31.42 -5.82
N CYS A 21 67.29 -31.15 -4.75
CA CYS A 21 65.83 -30.95 -4.76
C CYS A 21 65.49 -29.89 -3.69
N THR A 22 65.70 -28.61 -4.03
CA THR A 22 65.15 -27.50 -3.24
C THR A 22 63.71 -27.29 -3.67
N SER A 23 62.77 -27.95 -2.98
CA SER A 23 61.35 -27.69 -3.13
C SER A 23 61.03 -26.32 -2.52
N GLY A 24 61.16 -25.28 -3.34
CA GLY A 24 60.66 -23.94 -3.02
C GLY A 24 59.14 -23.95 -2.99
N ALA A 25 58.57 -24.31 -1.85
CA ALA A 25 57.17 -24.04 -1.55
C ALA A 25 57.01 -22.52 -1.41
N SER A 26 56.68 -21.85 -2.51
CA SER A 26 56.12 -20.49 -2.45
C SER A 26 54.75 -20.61 -1.80
N ALA A 27 54.70 -20.42 -0.48
CA ALA A 27 53.45 -20.11 0.20
C ALA A 27 53.01 -18.74 -0.29
N SER A 28 52.07 -18.69 -1.24
CA SER A 28 51.32 -17.47 -1.47
C SER A 28 50.51 -17.21 -0.20
N VAL A 29 51.01 -16.30 0.64
CA VAL A 29 50.19 -15.71 1.70
C VAL A 29 49.04 -15.02 0.98
N LEU A 30 47.87 -15.65 0.98
CA LEU A 30 46.63 -14.99 0.61
C LEU A 30 46.48 -13.88 1.64
N LYS A 31 46.77 -12.65 1.22
CA LYS A 31 46.47 -11.45 1.96
C LYS A 31 44.96 -11.42 2.08
N ASP A 32 44.46 -11.91 3.22
CA ASP A 32 43.07 -11.77 3.61
C ASP A 32 42.84 -10.27 3.82
N GLU A 33 42.42 -9.59 2.75
CA GLU A 33 41.76 -8.30 2.86
C GLU A 33 40.41 -8.54 3.52
N SER A 34 40.44 -8.85 4.82
CA SER A 34 39.29 -8.74 5.69
C SER A 34 38.88 -7.28 5.66
N LYS A 35 37.99 -6.95 4.72
CA LYS A 35 37.24 -5.69 4.76
C LYS A 35 36.59 -5.66 6.14
N GLU A 36 37.14 -4.86 7.06
CA GLU A 36 36.52 -4.62 8.35
C GLU A 36 35.06 -4.27 8.10
N THR A 37 34.16 -5.05 8.70
CA THR A 37 32.73 -4.76 8.62
C THR A 37 32.52 -3.41 9.29
N PRO A 38 32.04 -2.39 8.56
CA PRO A 38 31.90 -1.06 9.13
C PRO A 38 30.93 -1.11 10.32
N ARG A 39 31.24 -0.36 11.39
CA ARG A 39 30.32 -0.17 12.50
C ARG A 39 29.13 0.65 12.00
N THR A 40 27.93 0.17 12.26
CA THR A 40 26.71 0.79 11.77
C THR A 40 25.71 1.08 12.88
N LEU A 41 24.86 2.08 12.63
CA LEU A 41 23.69 2.41 13.43
C LEU A 41 22.47 2.40 12.51
N SER A 42 21.55 1.47 12.78
CA SER A 42 20.27 1.40 12.08
C SER A 42 19.19 2.08 12.91
N VAL A 43 18.40 2.94 12.29
CA VAL A 43 17.27 3.62 12.91
C VAL A 43 16.07 3.67 11.99
N ASP A 44 14.90 3.65 12.58
CA ASP A 44 13.65 3.96 11.90
C ASP A 44 13.22 5.39 12.25
N GLY A 45 12.66 6.09 11.26
CA GLY A 45 12.02 7.38 11.43
C GLY A 45 10.63 7.39 10.84
N ASP A 46 9.71 8.04 11.53
CA ASP A 46 8.32 8.16 11.10
C ASP A 46 8.00 9.61 10.76
N GLY A 47 7.34 9.81 9.63
CA GLY A 47 6.85 11.10 9.19
C GLY A 47 5.36 11.02 8.88
N LYS A 48 4.62 12.02 9.34
CA LYS A 48 3.17 12.04 9.24
C LYS A 48 2.68 13.39 8.75
N VAL A 49 1.74 13.37 7.83
CA VAL A 49 1.02 14.56 7.37
C VAL A 49 -0.47 14.32 7.53
N THR A 50 -1.13 15.19 8.27
CA THR A 50 -2.58 15.22 8.42
C THR A 50 -3.18 16.15 7.39
N LEU A 51 -4.18 15.67 6.65
CA LEU A 51 -4.85 16.40 5.57
C LEU A 51 -6.35 16.38 5.78
N VAL A 52 -7.00 17.40 5.25
CA VAL A 52 -8.45 17.39 5.02
C VAL A 52 -8.67 16.88 3.59
N PRO A 53 -9.53 15.87 3.37
CA PRO A 53 -9.89 15.45 2.03
C PRO A 53 -10.45 16.60 1.20
N ASP A 54 -10.09 16.67 -0.07
CA ASP A 54 -10.57 17.67 -1.04
C ASP A 54 -11.47 17.05 -2.13
N MET A 55 -11.66 15.73 -2.07
CA MET A 55 -12.38 14.97 -3.07
C MET A 55 -13.06 13.75 -2.45
N ALA A 56 -14.15 13.31 -3.05
CA ALA A 56 -14.83 12.07 -2.71
C ALA A 56 -15.14 11.27 -3.97
N THR A 57 -15.12 9.96 -3.81
CA THR A 57 -15.60 9.02 -4.82
C THR A 57 -16.83 8.31 -4.28
N ILE A 58 -17.90 8.30 -5.08
CA ILE A 58 -19.22 7.78 -4.71
C ILE A 58 -19.62 6.72 -5.72
N SER A 59 -20.09 5.56 -5.25
CA SER A 59 -20.75 4.58 -6.11
C SER A 59 -22.25 4.81 -6.11
N ILE A 60 -22.81 5.11 -7.28
CA ILE A 60 -24.25 5.34 -7.47
C ILE A 60 -24.77 4.26 -8.41
N GLY A 61 -25.76 3.52 -7.95
CA GLY A 61 -26.28 2.35 -8.62
C GLY A 61 -27.76 2.48 -8.96
N VAL A 62 -28.11 1.92 -10.11
CA VAL A 62 -29.47 1.71 -10.58
C VAL A 62 -29.71 0.21 -10.63
N HIS A 63 -30.66 -0.22 -9.83
CA HIS A 63 -31.19 -1.56 -9.77
C HIS A 63 -32.58 -1.60 -10.41
N SER A 64 -32.82 -2.57 -11.27
CA SER A 64 -34.12 -2.75 -11.93
C SER A 64 -34.42 -4.23 -12.15
N GLU A 65 -35.70 -4.56 -12.09
CA GLU A 65 -36.16 -5.93 -12.18
C GLU A 65 -37.34 -6.04 -13.15
N ASN A 66 -37.38 -7.12 -13.94
CA ASN A 66 -38.53 -7.44 -14.77
C ASN A 66 -38.57 -8.94 -15.09
N LYS A 67 -39.76 -9.50 -15.35
CA LYS A 67 -39.92 -10.88 -15.86
C LYS A 67 -39.34 -11.06 -17.27
N ASN A 68 -39.20 -9.98 -18.03
CA ASN A 68 -38.56 -9.93 -19.33
C ASN A 68 -37.19 -9.24 -19.23
N ALA A 69 -36.12 -9.93 -19.66
CA ALA A 69 -34.76 -9.41 -19.60
C ALA A 69 -34.57 -8.09 -20.38
N THR A 70 -35.16 -7.98 -21.57
CA THR A 70 -35.06 -6.78 -22.42
C THR A 70 -35.71 -5.57 -21.75
N GLU A 71 -36.88 -5.77 -21.13
CA GLU A 71 -37.57 -4.70 -20.39
C GLU A 71 -36.80 -4.28 -19.12
N ALA A 72 -36.18 -5.24 -18.42
CA ALA A 72 -35.31 -4.93 -17.28
C ALA A 72 -34.12 -4.05 -17.70
N VAL A 73 -33.46 -4.40 -18.80
CA VAL A 73 -32.34 -3.63 -19.35
C VAL A 73 -32.78 -2.25 -19.85
N ALA A 74 -33.90 -2.16 -20.57
CA ALA A 74 -34.42 -0.89 -21.07
C ALA A 74 -34.75 0.09 -19.93
N SER A 75 -35.42 -0.41 -18.88
CA SER A 75 -35.70 0.36 -17.66
C SER A 75 -34.42 0.81 -16.97
N ASN A 76 -33.44 -0.09 -16.83
CA ASN A 76 -32.15 0.23 -16.23
C ASN A 76 -31.41 1.33 -17.00
N ASN A 77 -31.32 1.20 -18.33
CA ASN A 77 -30.61 2.13 -19.19
C ASN A 77 -31.24 3.51 -19.15
N SER A 78 -32.58 3.60 -19.18
CA SER A 78 -33.29 4.88 -19.08
C SER A 78 -32.99 5.59 -17.75
N LYS A 79 -33.06 4.87 -16.62
CA LYS A 79 -32.76 5.43 -15.30
C LYS A 79 -31.28 5.80 -15.15
N SER A 80 -30.38 4.94 -15.61
CA SER A 80 -28.93 5.19 -15.56
C SER A 80 -28.55 6.43 -16.38
N GLN A 81 -29.16 6.62 -17.55
CA GLN A 81 -28.94 7.82 -18.37
C GLN A 81 -29.50 9.08 -17.71
N ALA A 82 -30.65 8.99 -17.04
CA ALA A 82 -31.21 10.09 -16.26
C ALA A 82 -30.28 10.47 -15.11
N VAL A 83 -29.76 9.49 -14.36
CA VAL A 83 -28.77 9.69 -13.30
C VAL A 83 -27.51 10.38 -13.84
N VAL A 84 -26.91 9.89 -14.92
CA VAL A 84 -25.73 10.53 -15.54
C VAL A 84 -26.03 11.97 -15.96
N THR A 85 -27.21 12.23 -16.52
CA THR A 85 -27.61 13.58 -16.94
C THR A 85 -27.78 14.52 -15.74
N ALA A 86 -28.39 14.05 -14.65
CA ALA A 86 -28.50 14.80 -13.40
C ALA A 86 -27.12 15.09 -12.79
N LEU A 87 -26.20 14.12 -12.77
CA LEU A 87 -24.84 14.35 -12.27
C LEU A 87 -24.10 15.43 -13.07
N LYS A 88 -24.24 15.42 -14.40
CA LYS A 88 -23.65 16.46 -15.26
C LYS A 88 -24.26 17.83 -15.04
N SER A 89 -25.56 17.95 -14.75
CA SER A 89 -26.19 19.25 -14.46
C SER A 89 -25.68 19.89 -13.16
N PHE A 90 -25.12 19.09 -12.26
CA PHE A 90 -24.41 19.55 -11.05
C PHE A 90 -22.95 19.96 -11.30
N GLY A 91 -22.51 19.99 -12.56
CA GLY A 91 -21.17 20.42 -12.94
C GLY A 91 -20.10 19.34 -12.80
N ILE A 92 -20.50 18.07 -12.64
CA ILE A 92 -19.56 16.94 -12.67
C ILE A 92 -19.14 16.72 -14.13
N ALA A 93 -17.84 16.74 -14.38
CA ALA A 93 -17.30 16.53 -15.71
C ALA A 93 -17.42 15.07 -16.16
N ASP A 94 -17.56 14.84 -17.47
CA ASP A 94 -17.67 13.50 -18.05
C ASP A 94 -16.53 12.56 -17.64
N LYS A 95 -15.31 13.08 -17.52
CA LYS A 95 -14.12 12.32 -17.08
C LYS A 95 -14.22 11.77 -15.64
N ASP A 96 -15.07 12.39 -14.83
CA ASP A 96 -15.30 12.11 -13.42
C ASP A 96 -16.55 11.23 -13.21
N ILE A 97 -17.23 10.82 -14.28
CA ILE A 97 -18.35 9.86 -14.25
C ILE A 97 -17.92 8.62 -15.03
N ARG A 98 -17.86 7.47 -14.36
CA ARG A 98 -17.42 6.21 -14.99
C ARG A 98 -18.35 5.08 -14.62
N THR A 99 -18.89 4.37 -15.60
CA THR A 99 -19.59 3.12 -15.32
C THR A 99 -18.58 2.07 -14.83
N ARG A 100 -18.75 1.60 -13.59
CA ARG A 100 -17.90 0.59 -12.98
C ARG A 100 -18.39 -0.82 -13.23
N ASN A 101 -19.70 -1.02 -13.21
CA ASN A 101 -20.30 -2.34 -13.37
C ASN A 101 -21.63 -2.27 -14.12
N PHE A 102 -21.87 -3.26 -14.96
CA PHE A 102 -23.18 -3.56 -15.53
C PHE A 102 -23.36 -5.06 -15.55
N SER A 103 -24.38 -5.56 -14.86
CA SER A 103 -24.63 -6.99 -14.75
C SER A 103 -26.13 -7.28 -14.83
N ILE A 104 -26.47 -8.35 -15.55
CA ILE A 104 -27.81 -8.93 -15.58
C ILE A 104 -27.73 -10.38 -15.11
N PHE A 105 -28.64 -10.77 -14.24
CA PHE A 105 -28.73 -12.15 -13.78
C PHE A 105 -30.19 -12.58 -13.52
N PRO A 106 -30.54 -13.84 -13.81
CA PRO A 106 -31.83 -14.38 -13.47
C PRO A 106 -31.89 -14.69 -11.97
N ARG A 107 -32.93 -14.22 -11.29
CA ARG A 107 -33.28 -14.60 -9.92
C ARG A 107 -34.48 -15.53 -9.97
N GLN A 108 -34.33 -16.74 -9.45
CA GLN A 108 -35.46 -17.65 -9.29
C GLN A 108 -36.34 -17.18 -8.14
N GLU A 109 -37.65 -17.16 -8.38
CA GLU A 109 -38.65 -16.86 -7.36
C GLU A 109 -39.25 -18.15 -6.84
N TRP A 110 -39.36 -18.25 -5.52
CA TRP A 110 -39.87 -19.41 -4.82
C TRP A 110 -41.01 -18.99 -3.88
N SER A 111 -42.02 -19.84 -3.74
CA SER A 111 -43.09 -19.68 -2.76
C SER A 111 -42.58 -20.00 -1.36
N LYS A 112 -43.34 -19.65 -0.33
CA LYS A 112 -43.02 -20.02 1.06
C LYS A 112 -42.99 -21.53 1.27
N ASP A 113 -43.73 -22.28 0.44
CA ASP A 113 -43.82 -23.74 0.47
C ASP A 113 -42.76 -24.42 -0.39
N GLY A 114 -41.84 -23.65 -1.01
CA GLY A 114 -40.74 -24.17 -1.81
C GLY A 114 -41.11 -24.50 -3.26
N GLU A 115 -42.24 -24.00 -3.77
CA GLU A 115 -42.60 -24.14 -5.18
C GLU A 115 -41.98 -23.04 -6.03
N ARG A 116 -41.50 -23.38 -7.23
CA ARG A 116 -40.92 -22.38 -8.15
C ARG A 116 -42.02 -21.52 -8.76
N LEU A 117 -42.00 -20.21 -8.46
CA LEU A 117 -42.97 -19.23 -8.95
C LEU A 117 -42.58 -18.61 -10.29
N GLY A 118 -41.28 -18.56 -10.61
CA GLY A 118 -40.81 -17.98 -11.87
C GLY A 118 -39.34 -17.59 -11.89
N ILE A 119 -38.98 -16.76 -12.86
CA ILE A 119 -37.69 -16.09 -12.96
C ILE A 119 -37.98 -14.59 -13.12
N THR A 120 -37.27 -13.77 -12.35
CA THR A 120 -37.17 -12.33 -12.55
C THR A 120 -35.74 -11.99 -12.94
N TYR A 121 -35.57 -11.19 -13.99
CA TYR A 121 -34.28 -10.70 -14.41
C TYR A 121 -33.95 -9.43 -13.64
N VAL A 122 -32.81 -9.46 -12.97
CA VAL A 122 -32.27 -8.36 -12.19
C VAL A 122 -31.14 -7.73 -12.99
N VAL A 123 -31.15 -6.40 -13.09
CA VAL A 123 -30.09 -5.62 -13.73
C VAL A 123 -29.55 -4.62 -12.73
N ASP A 124 -28.25 -4.68 -12.51
CA ASP A 124 -27.49 -3.73 -11.70
C ASP A 124 -26.52 -2.97 -12.60
N ASN A 125 -26.59 -1.65 -12.53
CA ASN A 125 -25.65 -0.74 -13.17
C ASN A 125 -25.10 0.20 -12.12
N THR A 126 -23.78 0.30 -12.00
CA THR A 126 -23.13 1.19 -11.04
C THR A 126 -22.22 2.16 -11.77
N VAL A 127 -22.46 3.45 -11.55
CA VAL A 127 -21.56 4.52 -11.92
C VAL A 127 -20.74 4.96 -10.70
N VAL A 128 -19.48 5.26 -10.93
CA VAL A 128 -18.58 5.85 -9.95
C VAL A 128 -18.38 7.30 -10.33
N VAL A 129 -18.57 8.17 -9.35
CA VAL A 129 -18.55 9.61 -9.50
C VAL A 129 -17.49 10.20 -8.61
N THR A 130 -16.63 11.05 -9.20
CA THR A 130 -15.63 11.82 -8.47
C THR A 130 -16.14 13.24 -8.25
N VAL A 131 -16.25 13.65 -6.98
CA VAL A 131 -16.76 14.95 -6.54
C VAL A 131 -15.65 15.71 -5.83
N ARG A 132 -15.34 16.93 -6.27
CA ARG A 132 -14.31 17.80 -5.65
C ARG A 132 -14.90 18.92 -4.79
N ASP A 133 -16.20 19.09 -4.87
CA ASP A 133 -16.94 20.02 -4.03
C ASP A 133 -17.73 19.19 -3.01
N LEU A 134 -17.09 18.92 -1.87
CA LEU A 134 -17.62 18.00 -0.86
C LEU A 134 -18.94 18.49 -0.26
N ASP A 135 -19.14 19.81 -0.22
CA ASP A 135 -20.36 20.44 0.30
C ASP A 135 -21.58 20.18 -0.61
N LYS A 136 -21.35 19.83 -1.88
CA LYS A 136 -22.42 19.49 -2.83
C LYS A 136 -22.83 18.03 -2.78
N ILE A 137 -22.14 17.16 -2.03
CA ILE A 137 -22.41 15.71 -2.08
C ILE A 137 -23.86 15.40 -1.69
N GLY A 138 -24.39 16.00 -0.62
CA GLY A 138 -25.78 15.75 -0.20
C GLY A 138 -26.78 16.02 -1.33
N LYS A 139 -26.66 17.19 -1.97
CA LYS A 139 -27.52 17.59 -3.11
C LYS A 139 -27.32 16.70 -4.35
N ILE A 140 -26.08 16.29 -4.63
CA ILE A 140 -25.77 15.36 -5.73
C ILE A 140 -26.46 14.01 -5.50
N LEU A 141 -26.43 13.49 -4.28
CA LEU A 141 -27.10 12.24 -3.93
C LEU A 141 -28.61 12.35 -4.05
N ASP A 142 -29.21 13.42 -3.53
CA ASP A 142 -30.65 13.65 -3.61
C ASP A 142 -31.15 13.67 -5.06
N GLU A 143 -30.41 14.33 -5.94
CA GLU A 143 -30.78 14.43 -7.35
C GLU A 143 -30.52 13.14 -8.12
N ALA A 144 -29.47 12.41 -7.77
CA ALA A 144 -29.28 11.05 -8.29
C ALA A 144 -30.45 10.13 -7.90
N ILE A 145 -30.93 10.20 -6.65
CA ILE A 145 -32.09 9.43 -6.17
C ILE A 145 -33.35 9.81 -6.95
N LYS A 146 -33.63 11.11 -7.09
CA LYS A 146 -34.77 11.61 -7.89
C LYS A 146 -34.70 11.18 -9.36
N ALA A 147 -33.49 11.07 -9.91
CA ALA A 147 -33.26 10.61 -11.27
C ALA A 147 -33.35 9.08 -11.45
N GLY A 148 -33.49 8.31 -10.35
CA GLY A 148 -33.73 6.86 -10.39
C GLY A 148 -32.61 6.00 -9.80
N ALA A 149 -31.60 6.59 -9.18
CA ALA A 149 -30.64 5.83 -8.37
C ALA A 149 -31.32 5.26 -7.13
N ASN A 150 -31.03 4.00 -6.82
CA ASN A 150 -31.65 3.28 -5.70
C ASN A 150 -30.67 2.33 -4.99
N ASN A 151 -29.40 2.34 -5.40
CA ASN A 151 -28.32 1.62 -4.75
C ASN A 151 -27.12 2.56 -4.59
N ILE A 152 -27.05 3.30 -3.48
CA ILE A 152 -25.90 4.16 -3.19
C ILE A 152 -24.90 3.34 -2.38
N GLY A 153 -23.73 3.09 -2.95
CA GLY A 153 -22.59 2.50 -2.26
C GLY A 153 -21.88 3.51 -1.37
N GLY A 154 -20.91 3.05 -0.58
CA GLY A 154 -20.16 3.90 0.35
C GLY A 154 -19.46 5.08 -0.32
N ILE A 155 -19.27 6.15 0.46
CA ILE A 155 -18.51 7.34 0.09
C ILE A 155 -17.07 7.14 0.54
N SER A 156 -16.12 7.34 -0.38
CA SER A 156 -14.69 7.28 -0.08
C SER A 156 -14.06 8.65 -0.25
N PHE A 157 -13.44 9.17 0.80
CA PHE A 157 -12.80 10.49 0.79
C PHE A 157 -11.34 10.39 0.40
N ASP A 158 -10.87 11.44 -0.27
CA ASP A 158 -9.56 11.49 -0.85
C ASP A 158 -8.96 12.90 -0.97
N VAL A 159 -7.65 12.97 -1.22
CA VAL A 159 -6.90 14.17 -1.58
C VAL A 159 -6.40 14.06 -3.02
N THR A 160 -6.53 15.14 -3.79
CA THR A 160 -6.04 15.19 -5.17
C THR A 160 -4.51 15.17 -5.25
N ASP A 161 -3.82 15.82 -4.30
CA ASP A 161 -2.36 15.93 -4.27
C ASP A 161 -1.72 14.99 -3.23
N ARG A 162 -1.89 13.69 -3.45
CA ARG A 162 -1.25 12.66 -2.61
C ARG A 162 0.27 12.71 -2.67
N GLU A 163 0.83 13.07 -3.82
CA GLU A 163 2.28 13.04 -4.02
C GLU A 163 2.97 14.11 -3.17
N SER A 164 2.47 15.35 -3.18
CA SER A 164 2.98 16.42 -2.30
C SER A 164 2.90 16.05 -0.83
N ALA A 165 1.79 15.43 -0.41
CA ALA A 165 1.65 14.97 0.96
C ALA A 165 2.61 13.84 1.32
N TYR A 166 2.83 12.89 0.40
CA TYR A 166 3.82 11.84 0.55
C TYR A 166 5.24 12.42 0.68
N GLN A 167 5.62 13.36 -0.19
CA GLN A 167 6.95 14.01 -0.13
C GLN A 167 7.16 14.74 1.19
N LYS A 168 6.13 15.43 1.72
CA LYS A 168 6.18 16.07 3.04
C LYS A 168 6.34 15.05 4.17
N ALA A 169 5.60 13.95 4.12
CA ALA A 169 5.72 12.87 5.11
C ALA A 169 7.10 12.19 5.04
N LEU A 170 7.62 11.96 3.84
CA LEU A 170 8.96 11.40 3.62
C LEU A 170 10.05 12.30 4.18
N ALA A 171 10.00 13.62 3.90
CA ALA A 171 10.96 14.57 4.46
C ALA A 171 10.95 14.57 5.98
N ALA A 172 9.76 14.58 6.60
CA ALA A 172 9.60 14.50 8.05
C ALA A 172 10.15 13.18 8.62
N ALA A 173 9.96 12.05 7.92
CA ALA A 173 10.46 10.75 8.35
C ALA A 173 11.99 10.70 8.35
N VAL A 174 12.64 11.25 7.32
CA VAL A 174 14.10 11.34 7.22
C VAL A 174 14.69 12.25 8.30
N GLU A 175 14.07 13.40 8.54
CA GLU A 175 14.47 14.31 9.63
C GLU A 175 14.35 13.62 11.00
N ASN A 176 13.24 12.91 11.23
CA ASN A 176 13.01 12.15 12.45
C ASN A 176 14.06 11.04 12.66
N ALA A 177 14.34 10.24 11.63
CA ALA A 177 15.36 9.19 11.67
C ALA A 177 16.74 9.77 12.00
N ARG A 178 17.13 10.86 11.33
CA ARG A 178 18.42 11.52 11.56
C ARG A 178 18.54 12.03 13.00
N ALA A 179 17.52 12.72 13.51
CA ALA A 179 17.52 13.22 14.89
C ALA A 179 17.62 12.08 15.92
N ARG A 180 16.95 10.94 15.68
CA ARG A 180 17.07 9.74 16.52
C ARG A 180 18.48 9.16 16.46
N ALA A 181 19.07 9.03 15.26
CA ALA A 181 20.43 8.52 15.12
C ALA A 181 21.44 9.39 15.86
N GLU A 182 21.35 10.72 15.72
CA GLU A 182 22.26 11.66 16.38
C GLU A 182 22.17 11.56 17.91
N ALA A 183 20.96 11.42 18.44
CA ALA A 183 20.75 11.21 19.88
C ALA A 183 21.37 9.90 20.38
N ILE A 184 21.19 8.80 19.63
CA ILE A 184 21.75 7.48 19.97
C ILE A 184 23.28 7.50 19.91
N ALA A 185 23.85 8.04 18.83
CA ALA A 185 25.29 8.15 18.64
C ALA A 185 25.94 8.95 19.78
N LYS A 186 25.36 10.11 20.12
CA LYS A 186 25.81 10.95 21.23
C LYS A 186 25.76 10.22 22.57
N ALA A 187 24.68 9.48 22.85
CA ALA A 187 24.56 8.70 24.08
C ALA A 187 25.56 7.53 24.16
N ALA A 188 25.94 6.96 23.02
CA ALA A 188 26.92 5.89 22.91
C ALA A 188 28.38 6.39 22.84
N GLY A 189 28.61 7.71 22.80
CA GLY A 189 29.95 8.29 22.71
C GLY A 189 30.63 8.10 21.35
N VAL A 190 29.85 7.89 20.29
CA VAL A 190 30.31 7.73 18.90
C VAL A 190 29.74 8.85 18.02
N SER A 191 30.27 9.02 16.81
CA SER A 191 29.74 9.99 15.84
C SER A 191 29.20 9.31 14.59
N ILE A 192 28.20 9.92 13.95
CA ILE A 192 27.70 9.50 12.64
C ILE A 192 28.65 10.00 11.56
N ASP A 193 29.01 9.13 10.61
CA ASP A 193 29.77 9.50 9.40
C ASP A 193 28.82 9.79 8.23
N LYS A 194 28.39 8.73 7.55
CA LYS A 194 27.62 8.79 6.30
C LYS A 194 26.52 7.75 6.27
N VAL A 195 25.47 8.05 5.49
CA VAL A 195 24.39 7.10 5.22
C VAL A 195 24.96 5.94 4.38
N GLN A 196 24.80 4.72 4.89
CA GLN A 196 25.15 3.49 4.18
C GLN A 196 24.00 3.00 3.29
N SER A 197 22.77 3.02 3.81
CA SER A 197 21.56 2.68 3.06
C SER A 197 20.37 3.46 3.60
N ILE A 198 19.38 3.68 2.72
CA ILE A 198 18.09 4.26 3.07
C ILE A 198 17.01 3.52 2.29
N ASP A 199 16.01 3.04 3.03
CA ASP A 199 14.83 2.38 2.49
C ASP A 199 13.60 3.09 3.04
N SER A 200 12.58 3.28 2.20
CA SER A 200 11.32 3.89 2.63
C SER A 200 10.16 2.96 2.33
N TYR A 201 9.27 2.80 3.29
CA TYR A 201 8.05 2.04 3.14
C TYR A 201 6.86 2.96 3.41
N VAL A 202 5.92 2.97 2.46
CA VAL A 202 4.68 3.73 2.62
C VAL A 202 3.66 2.85 3.30
N ASN A 203 3.20 3.23 4.49
CA ASN A 203 2.03 2.64 5.09
C ASN A 203 0.79 3.31 4.48
N ALA A 204 0.50 2.98 3.21
CA ALA A 204 -0.46 3.68 2.36
C ALA A 204 -1.93 3.27 2.57
N SER A 205 -2.34 2.93 3.79
CA SER A 205 -3.77 2.80 4.11
C SER A 205 -4.22 4.06 4.83
N PRO A 206 -5.02 4.94 4.20
CA PRO A 206 -5.61 6.08 4.87
C PRO A 206 -6.38 5.58 6.08
N VAL A 207 -5.94 5.96 7.28
CA VAL A 207 -6.68 5.64 8.51
C VAL A 207 -7.63 6.82 8.75
N PRO A 208 -8.96 6.63 8.72
CA PRO A 208 -9.89 7.68 9.08
C PRO A 208 -9.62 8.11 10.52
N VAL A 209 -9.29 9.39 10.72
CA VAL A 209 -9.08 9.91 12.07
C VAL A 209 -10.46 10.29 12.62
N MET A 210 -11.00 9.48 13.52
CA MET A 210 -12.26 9.78 14.21
C MET A 210 -12.03 10.91 15.21
N ARG A 211 -12.24 12.16 14.80
CA ARG A 211 -12.33 13.27 15.77
C ARG A 211 -13.58 13.05 16.60
N SER A 212 -13.44 12.91 17.92
CA SER A 212 -14.58 12.90 18.84
C SER A 212 -15.27 14.27 18.81
N TYR A 213 -16.27 14.41 17.95
CA TYR A 213 -17.23 15.51 17.96
C TYR A 213 -18.16 15.36 19.17
N ALA A 214 -17.63 15.66 20.35
CA ALA A 214 -18.41 15.82 21.57
C ALA A 214 -18.63 17.31 21.82
N LYS A 215 -19.29 17.99 20.86
CA LYS A 215 -20.08 19.22 21.02
C LYS A 215 -20.37 19.80 19.63
N ASP A 216 -21.55 20.39 19.47
CA ASP A 216 -22.00 21.20 18.33
C ASP A 216 -22.81 20.47 17.24
N MET A 217 -23.68 19.53 17.64
CA MET A 217 -24.93 19.33 16.88
C MET A 217 -25.97 20.37 17.33
N GLU A 218 -25.85 21.57 16.77
CA GLU A 218 -26.98 22.51 16.73
C GLU A 218 -27.84 22.15 15.51
N ALA A 219 -29.11 21.90 15.77
CA ALA A 219 -30.06 21.36 14.80
C ALA A 219 -30.44 22.40 13.74
N SER A 220 -30.08 22.16 12.47
CA SER A 220 -30.82 22.64 11.30
C SER A 220 -30.31 22.01 9.99
N ALA A 221 -30.97 20.93 9.54
CA ALA A 221 -31.16 20.52 8.13
C ALA A 221 -31.75 19.11 8.08
N ALA A 222 -33.06 18.99 8.30
CA ALA A 222 -33.75 17.71 8.43
C ALA A 222 -33.95 16.92 7.11
N ASN A 223 -33.25 17.27 6.02
CA ASN A 223 -33.42 16.63 4.70
C ASN A 223 -32.12 16.33 3.95
N GLU A 224 -30.94 16.63 4.51
CA GLU A 224 -29.66 16.32 3.85
C GLU A 224 -28.96 15.18 4.59
N VAL A 225 -28.38 14.23 3.84
CA VAL A 225 -27.56 13.18 4.43
C VAL A 225 -26.33 13.83 5.08
N PRO A 226 -26.12 13.72 6.41
CA PRO A 226 -24.98 14.35 7.07
C PRO A 226 -23.70 13.61 6.67
N ILE A 227 -22.79 14.30 5.99
CA ILE A 227 -21.56 13.74 5.43
C ILE A 227 -20.37 14.52 5.99
N SER A 228 -19.51 13.84 6.75
CA SER A 228 -18.30 14.43 7.34
C SER A 228 -17.05 13.71 6.80
N ALA A 229 -16.20 14.43 6.07
CA ALA A 229 -15.00 13.87 5.45
C ALA A 229 -13.92 13.45 6.47
N GLY A 230 -13.96 13.98 7.69
CA GLY A 230 -12.93 13.76 8.71
C GLY A 230 -11.57 14.34 8.29
N SER A 231 -10.50 13.87 8.93
CA SER A 231 -9.12 14.09 8.48
C SER A 231 -8.48 12.75 8.14
N MET A 232 -7.49 12.76 7.24
CA MET A 232 -6.68 11.58 6.93
C MET A 232 -5.22 11.82 7.27
N ASP A 233 -4.54 10.76 7.71
CA ASP A 233 -3.10 10.77 7.93
C ASP A 233 -2.41 9.97 6.82
N ILE A 234 -1.36 10.56 6.23
CA ILE A 234 -0.39 9.85 5.41
C ILE A 234 0.87 9.67 6.24
N THR A 235 1.24 8.41 6.48
CA THR A 235 2.40 8.04 7.28
C THR A 235 3.44 7.33 6.43
N VAL A 236 4.68 7.79 6.52
CA VAL A 236 5.84 7.20 5.86
C VAL A 236 6.84 6.80 6.94
N THR A 237 7.34 5.57 6.85
CA THR A 237 8.42 5.09 7.70
C THR A 237 9.66 4.90 6.84
N VAL A 238 10.79 5.42 7.29
CA VAL A 238 12.09 5.24 6.66
C VAL A 238 13.01 4.45 7.57
N HIS A 239 13.75 3.52 6.99
CA HIS A 239 14.84 2.81 7.62
C HIS A 239 16.16 3.39 7.10
N ILE A 240 17.01 3.90 7.99
CA ILE A 240 18.31 4.44 7.62
C ILE A 240 19.40 3.71 8.38
N VAL A 241 20.41 3.24 7.64
CA VAL A 241 21.64 2.70 8.20
C VAL A 241 22.74 3.74 8.02
N PHE A 242 23.34 4.16 9.13
CA PHE A 242 24.48 5.04 9.16
C PHE A 242 25.76 4.26 9.46
N THR A 243 26.88 4.71 8.90
CA THR A 243 28.21 4.31 9.39
C THR A 243 28.64 5.19 10.55
N LEU A 244 29.44 4.63 11.46
CA LEU A 244 29.89 5.30 12.68
C LEU A 244 31.42 5.53 12.66
N GLN A 245 31.86 6.58 13.35
CA GLN A 245 33.26 6.88 13.66
C GLN A 245 33.55 6.60 15.14
#